data_AF-A0A093Y3A9-F1
#
_entry.id   AF-A0A093Y3A9-F1
#
_cell.length_a   1.000
_cell.length_b   1.000
_cell.length_c   1.000
_cell.angle_alpha   90.00
_cell.angle_beta   90.00
_cell.angle_gamma   90.00
#
_symmetry.space_group_name_H-M   'P 1'
#
loop_
_entity.id
_entity.type
_entity.pdbx_description
1 polymer ?
#
loop_
_entity_poly.entity_id
_entity_poly.type
_entity_poly.pdbx_seq_one_letter_code
_entity_poly.pdbx_strand_id
1 'polypeptide(L)'
;MVNSEGEEHEADSSQGGGAQLGGSGQVPTGTESPGTASHIPLVSKASRETWALIVPGLYSPVQQRKQQSIPYLAYVLGLSTAAAFRTWMNSEAFKPYYDDLQVKLQTVSATAVRSFGRGQRYRTRLLMVQKAIVEKISGARRYIQLPVRDDGTFDAIDWHAVFLLQAVEHNLMRPTGPFYGKNMTLDEMQARIWAVLARANLSARHRRRGDERSI
;
A
#
# COMPACT_ATOMS: atom_id res chain seq x y z
N MET A 1 7.07 -55.71 35.13
CA MET A 1 7.31 -57.14 34.93
C MET A 1 6.46 -57.58 33.74
N VAL A 2 7.13 -58.04 32.67
CA VAL A 2 6.67 -59.05 31.68
C VAL A 2 5.54 -58.62 30.73
N ASN A 3 5.59 -58.70 29.39
CA ASN A 3 6.61 -59.07 28.38
C ASN A 3 6.07 -58.75 26.96
N SER A 4 7.00 -58.65 25.98
CA SER A 4 7.01 -59.19 24.59
C SER A 4 5.88 -58.86 23.60
N GLU A 5 6.16 -58.18 22.48
CA GLU A 5 6.84 -58.60 21.21
C GLU A 5 5.85 -59.09 20.15
N GLY A 6 6.11 -58.73 18.89
CA GLY A 6 5.39 -59.17 17.72
C GLY A 6 5.76 -58.34 16.48
N GLU A 7 6.92 -58.63 15.90
CA GLU A 7 7.26 -58.40 14.49
C GLU A 7 6.20 -59.08 13.59
N GLU A 8 5.99 -58.66 12.34
CA GLU A 8 6.58 -59.35 11.18
C GLU A 8 6.48 -58.55 9.87
N HIS A 9 7.38 -58.95 8.97
CA HIS A 9 7.80 -58.41 7.68
C HIS A 9 7.08 -59.12 6.49
N GLU A 10 7.51 -58.79 5.26
CA GLU A 10 7.23 -59.40 3.93
C GLU A 10 6.03 -58.80 3.15
N ALA A 11 6.17 -58.18 1.97
CA ALA A 11 6.97 -58.41 0.75
C ALA A 11 6.53 -59.64 -0.07
N ASP A 12 5.83 -59.43 -1.19
CA ASP A 12 6.12 -60.00 -2.52
C ASP A 12 5.08 -59.42 -3.52
N SER A 13 5.45 -58.71 -4.58
CA SER A 13 5.99 -59.15 -5.89
C SER A 13 5.00 -59.90 -6.79
N SER A 14 5.23 -59.70 -8.10
CA SER A 14 4.72 -60.46 -9.25
C SER A 14 3.53 -59.83 -9.99
N GLN A 15 3.48 -59.77 -11.33
CA GLN A 15 4.46 -59.94 -12.42
C GLN A 15 3.68 -59.73 -13.73
N GLY A 16 4.36 -59.28 -14.78
CA GLY A 16 4.00 -59.58 -16.17
C GLY A 16 2.89 -58.70 -16.77
N GLY A 17 2.91 -58.34 -18.04
CA GLY A 17 3.79 -58.63 -19.16
C GLY A 17 3.22 -57.86 -20.35
N GLY A 18 4.04 -57.31 -21.22
CA GLY A 18 4.10 -57.86 -22.58
C GLY A 18 3.93 -56.73 -23.60
N ALA A 19 4.74 -56.82 -24.65
CA ALA A 19 5.07 -55.77 -25.61
C ALA A 19 4.01 -55.53 -26.70
N GLN A 20 4.00 -54.34 -27.32
CA GLN A 20 4.46 -54.13 -28.72
C GLN A 20 4.10 -52.73 -29.29
N LEU A 21 5.15 -52.04 -29.74
CA LEU A 21 5.36 -51.42 -31.06
C LEU A 21 4.26 -50.56 -31.73
N GLY A 22 4.69 -49.35 -32.10
CA GLY A 22 4.05 -48.41 -33.04
C GLY A 22 4.08 -47.01 -32.43
N GLY A 23 4.91 -46.05 -32.82
CA GLY A 23 5.19 -45.60 -34.17
C GLY A 23 4.91 -44.09 -34.18
N SER A 24 5.98 -43.29 -34.31
CA SER A 24 6.04 -41.91 -34.78
C SER A 24 5.13 -40.81 -34.18
N GLY A 25 5.78 -39.82 -33.57
CA GLY A 25 5.52 -38.42 -33.92
C GLY A 25 4.90 -37.49 -32.85
N GLN A 26 5.70 -36.50 -32.45
CA GLN A 26 5.37 -35.19 -31.88
C GLN A 26 5.22 -35.01 -30.35
N VAL A 27 5.78 -33.88 -29.91
CA VAL A 27 6.05 -33.33 -28.57
C VAL A 27 5.41 -31.91 -28.59
N PRO A 28 5.05 -31.25 -27.47
CA PRO A 28 4.46 -31.68 -26.19
C PRO A 28 3.15 -30.90 -25.88
N THR A 29 2.27 -31.41 -25.02
CA THR A 29 1.31 -30.57 -24.29
C THR A 29 1.55 -30.72 -22.80
N GLY A 30 2.44 -29.87 -22.28
CA GLY A 30 2.63 -29.68 -20.86
C GLY A 30 1.42 -28.97 -20.27
N THR A 31 0.65 -29.71 -19.49
CA THR A 31 -0.41 -29.20 -18.63
C THR A 31 0.22 -28.44 -17.47
N GLU A 32 0.34 -27.11 -17.57
CA GLU A 32 0.73 -26.27 -16.44
C GLU A 32 -0.50 -25.70 -15.71
N SER A 33 -0.48 -25.97 -14.41
CA SER A 33 -1.41 -25.54 -13.37
C SER A 33 -1.39 -24.01 -13.18
N PRO A 34 -2.53 -23.32 -12.99
CA PRO A 34 -2.54 -21.89 -12.74
C PRO A 34 -2.22 -21.61 -11.27
N GLY A 35 -0.92 -21.56 -10.95
CA GLY A 35 -0.43 -20.92 -9.74
C GLY A 35 -0.37 -19.41 -9.96
N THR A 36 -1.35 -18.67 -9.44
CA THR A 36 -1.43 -17.21 -9.51
C THR A 36 -0.31 -16.56 -8.70
N ALA A 37 0.89 -16.52 -9.26
CA ALA A 37 1.94 -15.61 -8.83
C ALA A 37 1.50 -14.19 -9.20
N SER A 38 1.20 -13.39 -8.19
CA SER A 38 0.87 -11.98 -8.34
C SER A 38 2.09 -11.27 -8.96
N HIS A 39 2.04 -11.05 -10.27
CA HIS A 39 3.04 -10.30 -11.01
C HIS A 39 3.08 -8.87 -10.48
N ILE A 40 4.05 -8.58 -9.63
CA ILE A 40 4.54 -7.21 -9.48
C ILE A 40 5.24 -6.90 -10.80
N PRO A 41 4.76 -5.95 -11.63
CA PRO A 41 5.39 -5.68 -12.91
C PRO A 41 6.80 -5.15 -12.67
N LEU A 42 7.79 -5.88 -13.17
CA LEU A 42 9.18 -5.44 -13.19
C LEU A 42 9.29 -4.28 -14.18
N VAL A 43 9.37 -3.06 -13.63
CA VAL A 43 9.42 -1.82 -14.40
C VAL A 43 10.76 -1.71 -15.14
N SER A 44 10.71 -1.61 -16.47
CA SER A 44 11.89 -1.34 -17.29
C SER A 44 12.27 0.16 -17.25
N LYS A 45 13.56 0.45 -17.08
CA LYS A 45 14.10 1.84 -17.00
C LYS A 45 13.72 2.71 -18.21
N ALA A 46 13.71 2.11 -19.40
CA ALA A 46 13.37 2.80 -20.65
C ALA A 46 11.95 3.42 -20.66
N SER A 47 10.96 2.79 -20.00
CA SER A 47 9.60 3.32 -19.93
C SER A 47 9.52 4.61 -19.08
N ARG A 48 10.34 4.71 -18.02
CA ARG A 48 10.36 5.90 -17.14
C ARG A 48 10.93 7.13 -17.84
N GLU A 49 11.95 6.95 -18.66
CA GLU A 49 12.63 8.04 -19.38
C GLU A 49 11.70 8.69 -20.41
N THR A 50 10.90 7.91 -21.13
CA THR A 50 9.91 8.43 -22.10
C THR A 50 8.82 9.26 -21.42
N TRP A 51 8.30 8.82 -20.26
CA TRP A 51 7.26 9.57 -19.54
C TRP A 51 7.80 10.79 -18.76
N ALA A 52 9.07 10.77 -18.35
CA ALA A 52 9.71 11.92 -17.70
C ALA A 52 9.78 13.15 -18.62
N LEU A 53 9.78 12.94 -19.94
CA LEU A 53 9.71 13.99 -20.95
C LEU A 53 8.28 14.52 -21.15
N ILE A 54 7.24 13.73 -20.83
CA ILE A 54 5.82 14.06 -21.07
C ILE A 54 5.17 14.72 -19.85
N VAL A 55 5.53 14.31 -18.63
CA VAL A 55 4.99 14.89 -17.38
C VAL A 55 6.14 15.36 -16.48
N PRO A 56 6.53 16.64 -16.58
CA PRO A 56 7.61 17.19 -15.77
C PRO A 56 7.37 16.98 -14.27
N GLY A 57 8.36 16.45 -13.57
CA GLY A 57 8.34 16.29 -12.11
C GLY A 57 7.76 15.01 -11.55
N LEU A 58 7.04 14.26 -12.38
CA LEU A 58 6.35 13.06 -11.94
C LEU A 58 7.29 11.98 -11.42
N TYR A 59 8.53 11.92 -11.90
CA TYR A 59 9.56 10.95 -11.48
C TYR A 59 10.67 11.57 -10.62
N SER A 60 10.57 12.86 -10.29
CA SER A 60 11.56 13.49 -9.44
C SER A 60 11.51 12.92 -8.01
N PRO A 61 12.64 12.82 -7.31
CA PRO A 61 12.65 12.46 -5.90
C PRO A 61 11.75 13.41 -5.09
N VAL A 62 10.85 12.85 -4.28
CA VAL A 62 9.99 13.64 -3.40
C VAL A 62 10.79 14.08 -2.19
N GLN A 63 10.97 15.38 -2.04
CA GLN A 63 11.61 15.93 -0.87
C GLN A 63 10.67 15.82 0.34
N GLN A 64 11.08 15.15 1.41
CA GLN A 64 10.31 15.05 2.66
C GLN A 64 10.55 16.25 3.58
N ARG A 65 10.45 17.48 3.06
CA ARG A 65 10.54 18.69 3.89
C ARG A 65 9.22 18.92 4.61
N LYS A 66 9.28 19.50 5.82
CA LYS A 66 8.08 19.79 6.64
C LYS A 66 7.09 20.75 5.96
N GLN A 67 7.55 21.53 4.98
CA GLN A 67 6.78 22.58 4.32
C GLN A 67 7.06 22.56 2.83
N GLN A 68 6.34 21.69 2.12
CA GLN A 68 6.31 21.77 0.66
C GLN A 68 5.34 22.84 0.19
N SER A 69 5.73 23.57 -0.85
CA SER A 69 4.87 24.56 -1.49
C SER A 69 3.78 23.84 -2.31
N ILE A 70 2.61 24.47 -2.45
CA ILE A 70 1.52 23.92 -3.27
C ILE A 70 1.98 23.70 -4.73
N PRO A 71 2.68 24.66 -5.38
CA PRO A 71 3.19 24.45 -6.75
C PRO A 71 4.13 23.24 -6.86
N TYR A 72 5.01 23.03 -5.88
CA TYR A 72 5.89 21.85 -5.86
C TYR A 72 5.08 20.55 -5.73
N LEU A 73 4.06 20.53 -4.87
CA LEU A 73 3.21 19.35 -4.70
C LEU A 73 2.38 19.05 -5.97
N ALA A 74 1.89 20.08 -6.66
CA ALA A 74 1.25 19.93 -7.96
C ALA A 74 2.22 19.30 -8.98
N TYR A 75 3.44 19.83 -9.05
CA TYR A 75 4.51 19.33 -9.92
C TYR A 75 4.85 17.85 -9.68
N VAL A 76 5.09 17.43 -8.43
CA VAL A 76 5.45 16.02 -8.15
C VAL A 76 4.30 15.02 -8.34
N LEU A 77 3.05 15.49 -8.32
CA LEU A 77 1.87 14.69 -8.69
C LEU A 77 1.62 14.68 -10.21
N GLY A 78 2.34 15.52 -10.97
CA GLY A 78 2.10 15.70 -12.40
C GLY A 78 0.77 16.40 -12.68
N LEU A 79 0.35 17.33 -11.81
CA LEU A 79 -0.79 18.21 -12.02
C LEU A 79 -0.30 19.53 -12.63
N SER A 80 -1.05 20.08 -13.58
CA SER A 80 -0.64 21.24 -14.36
C SER A 80 -0.58 22.54 -13.56
N THR A 81 -1.37 22.68 -12.48
CA THR A 81 -1.48 23.93 -11.72
C THR A 81 -1.70 23.72 -10.23
N ALA A 82 -1.40 24.77 -9.45
CA ALA A 82 -1.77 24.85 -8.04
C ALA A 82 -3.30 24.80 -7.82
N ALA A 83 -4.10 25.29 -8.77
CA ALA A 83 -5.55 25.20 -8.72
C ALA A 83 -6.01 23.74 -8.87
N ALA A 84 -5.47 23.01 -9.86
CA ALA A 84 -5.76 21.59 -10.05
C ALA A 84 -5.41 20.76 -8.80
N PHE A 85 -4.28 21.08 -8.13
CA PHE A 85 -3.93 20.48 -6.85
C PHE A 85 -5.00 20.71 -5.77
N ARG A 86 -5.49 21.93 -5.62
CA ARG A 86 -6.53 22.26 -4.63
C ARG A 86 -7.85 21.56 -4.96
N THR A 87 -8.22 21.49 -6.23
CA THR A 87 -9.42 20.75 -6.68
C THR A 87 -9.28 19.27 -6.34
N TRP A 88 -8.14 18.65 -6.69
CA TRP A 88 -7.87 17.25 -6.37
C TRP A 88 -7.85 16.98 -4.86
N MET A 89 -7.26 17.84 -4.03
CA MET A 89 -7.30 17.66 -2.57
C MET A 89 -8.72 17.67 -1.98
N ASN A 90 -9.68 18.31 -2.66
CA ASN A 90 -11.08 18.35 -2.22
C ASN A 90 -11.94 17.28 -2.92
N SER A 91 -11.37 16.46 -3.80
CA SER A 91 -12.09 15.44 -4.55
C SER A 91 -12.22 14.13 -3.77
N GLU A 92 -13.01 13.21 -4.32
CA GLU A 92 -13.17 11.84 -3.82
C GLU A 92 -11.86 11.04 -3.76
N ALA A 93 -10.85 11.47 -4.53
CA ALA A 93 -9.57 10.77 -4.59
C ALA A 93 -8.66 11.04 -3.38
N PHE A 94 -8.97 12.03 -2.54
CA PHE A 94 -8.15 12.36 -1.37
C PHE A 94 -8.97 12.70 -0.13
N LYS A 95 -9.97 13.57 -0.26
CA LYS A 95 -10.65 14.18 0.89
C LYS A 95 -11.33 13.16 1.82
N PRO A 96 -12.11 12.19 1.32
CA PRO A 96 -12.76 11.21 2.19
C PRO A 96 -11.76 10.39 3.02
N TYR A 97 -10.67 9.94 2.39
CA TYR A 97 -9.61 9.18 3.06
C TYR A 97 -8.89 10.00 4.13
N TYR A 98 -8.60 11.27 3.82
CA TYR A 98 -7.97 12.16 4.77
C TYR A 98 -8.88 12.46 5.96
N ASP A 99 -10.16 12.74 5.73
CA ASP A 99 -11.12 13.04 6.79
C ASP A 99 -11.32 11.82 7.70
N ASP A 100 -11.48 10.61 7.13
CA ASP A 100 -11.57 9.37 7.92
C ASP A 100 -10.31 9.16 8.76
N LEU A 101 -9.11 9.33 8.18
CA LEU A 101 -7.86 9.28 8.93
C LEU A 101 -7.87 10.24 10.13
N GLN A 102 -8.32 11.48 9.97
CA GLN A 102 -8.37 12.43 11.09
C GLN A 102 -9.31 11.96 12.20
N VAL A 103 -10.48 11.42 11.85
CA VAL A 103 -11.43 10.87 12.83
C VAL A 103 -10.80 9.71 13.59
N LYS A 104 -10.18 8.75 12.89
CA LYS A 104 -9.53 7.59 13.52
C LYS A 104 -8.37 8.01 14.43
N LEU A 105 -7.54 8.94 14.00
CA LEU A 105 -6.44 9.46 14.83
C LEU A 105 -6.94 10.21 16.07
N GLN A 106 -8.07 10.92 15.97
CA GLN A 106 -8.69 11.56 17.12
C GLN A 106 -9.15 10.51 18.13
N THR A 107 -9.79 9.42 17.69
CA THR A 107 -10.18 8.29 18.54
C THR A 107 -8.98 7.66 19.24
N VAL A 108 -7.92 7.34 18.49
CA VAL A 108 -6.67 6.78 19.07
C VAL A 108 -6.09 7.71 20.13
N SER A 109 -6.03 9.01 19.85
CA SER A 109 -5.51 10.01 20.80
C SER A 109 -6.37 10.12 22.06
N ALA A 110 -7.70 10.08 21.93
CA ALA A 110 -8.62 10.14 23.06
C ALA A 110 -8.49 8.90 23.95
N THR A 111 -8.37 7.71 23.37
CA THR A 111 -8.13 6.48 24.10
C THR A 111 -6.79 6.52 24.84
N ALA A 112 -5.71 6.95 24.17
CA ALA A 112 -4.40 7.06 24.79
C ALA A 112 -4.37 8.05 25.97
N VAL A 113 -5.07 9.19 25.85
CA VAL A 113 -5.20 10.15 26.96
C VAL A 113 -5.94 9.54 28.15
N ARG A 114 -7.05 8.81 27.91
CA ARG A 114 -7.81 8.14 28.97
C ARG A 114 -7.00 7.03 29.66
N SER A 115 -6.26 6.24 28.89
CA SER A 115 -5.54 5.08 29.40
C SER A 115 -4.21 5.41 30.06
N PHE A 116 -3.49 6.43 29.57
CA PHE A 116 -2.10 6.70 29.98
C PHE A 116 -1.87 8.11 30.55
N GLY A 117 -2.91 8.95 30.66
CA GLY A 117 -2.81 10.30 31.22
C GLY A 117 -1.92 11.27 30.42
N ARG A 118 -1.41 10.86 29.25
CA ARG A 118 -0.55 11.67 28.38
C ARG A 118 -1.07 11.61 26.94
N GLY A 119 -1.18 12.78 26.32
CA GLY A 119 -1.45 12.88 24.88
C GLY A 119 -0.25 12.35 24.09
N GLN A 120 -0.37 11.15 23.53
CA GLN A 120 0.72 10.53 22.78
C GLN A 120 0.90 11.26 21.44
N ARG A 121 1.84 12.20 21.41
CA ARG A 121 2.26 12.88 20.17
C ARG A 121 3.24 12.00 19.42
N TYR A 122 2.78 10.87 18.90
CA TYR A 122 3.60 10.09 17.98
C TYR A 122 3.82 10.89 16.71
N ARG A 123 5.09 11.11 16.39
CA ARG A 123 5.48 11.72 15.12
C ARG A 123 5.64 10.59 14.10
N THR A 124 4.53 10.12 13.57
CA THR A 124 4.51 9.07 12.53
C THR A 124 5.38 9.50 11.36
N ARG A 125 6.29 8.62 10.93
CA ARG A 125 7.20 8.84 9.79
C ARG A 125 6.83 7.88 8.67
N LEU A 126 6.95 8.31 7.41
CA LEU A 126 6.63 7.47 6.25
C LEU A 126 7.32 6.11 6.33
N LEU A 127 8.62 6.07 6.63
CA LEU A 127 9.37 4.82 6.70
C LEU A 127 8.79 3.81 7.71
N MET A 128 8.23 4.29 8.83
CA MET A 128 7.59 3.41 9.82
C MET A 128 6.30 2.82 9.26
N VAL A 129 5.52 3.65 8.56
CA VAL A 129 4.28 3.23 7.92
C VAL A 129 4.55 2.25 6.77
N GLN A 130 5.56 2.52 5.94
CA GLN A 130 5.96 1.62 4.86
C GLN A 130 6.43 0.26 5.38
N LYS A 131 7.24 0.25 6.46
CA LYS A 131 7.63 -1.00 7.13
C LYS A 131 6.41 -1.76 7.65
N ALA A 132 5.49 -1.08 8.34
CA ALA A 132 4.26 -1.70 8.83
C ALA A 132 3.42 -2.28 7.68
N ILE A 133 3.28 -1.56 6.57
CA ILE A 133 2.62 -2.03 5.35
C ILE A 133 3.27 -3.34 4.87
N VAL A 134 4.59 -3.37 4.68
CA VAL A 134 5.30 -4.57 4.19
C VAL A 134 5.12 -5.75 5.14
N GLU A 135 5.40 -5.56 6.44
CA GLU A 135 5.32 -6.61 7.45
C GLU A 135 3.90 -7.19 7.58
N LYS A 136 2.88 -6.33 7.59
CA LYS A 136 1.50 -6.77 7.84
C LYS A 136 0.77 -7.24 6.59
N ILE A 137 1.17 -6.80 5.41
CA ILE A 137 0.73 -7.42 4.15
C ILE A 137 1.28 -8.84 4.05
N SER A 138 2.55 -9.06 4.42
CA SER A 138 3.15 -10.40 4.41
C SER A 138 2.60 -11.35 5.47
N GLY A 139 2.11 -10.82 6.61
CA GLY A 139 1.69 -11.65 7.74
C GLY A 139 0.18 -11.84 7.92
N ALA A 140 -0.69 -10.91 7.49
CA ALA A 140 -2.11 -10.96 7.84
C ALA A 140 -3.09 -10.23 6.89
N ARG A 141 -2.63 -9.57 5.80
CA ARG A 141 -3.47 -8.74 4.88
C ARG A 141 -4.40 -7.73 5.59
N ARG A 142 -4.04 -7.32 6.80
CA ARG A 142 -4.92 -6.58 7.73
C ARG A 142 -5.37 -5.21 7.21
N TYR A 143 -4.61 -4.60 6.31
CA TYR A 143 -4.90 -3.29 5.74
C TYR A 143 -5.58 -3.33 4.36
N ILE A 144 -5.66 -4.50 3.71
CA ILE A 144 -6.16 -4.64 2.32
C ILE A 144 -7.62 -5.12 2.30
N GLN A 145 -8.14 -5.70 3.39
CA GLN A 145 -9.52 -6.16 3.46
C GLN A 145 -10.48 -4.98 3.54
N LEU A 146 -11.55 -4.99 2.73
CA LEU A 146 -12.65 -4.03 2.78
C LEU A 146 -13.94 -4.73 3.25
N PRO A 147 -14.64 -4.21 4.27
CA PRO A 147 -14.21 -3.11 5.14
C PRO A 147 -12.97 -3.49 5.96
N VAL A 148 -12.12 -2.50 6.25
CA VAL A 148 -10.94 -2.72 7.11
C VAL A 148 -11.42 -3.21 8.46
N ARG A 149 -11.04 -4.45 8.80
CA ARG A 149 -11.38 -5.07 10.07
C ARG A 149 -10.45 -4.51 11.15
N ASP A 150 -10.87 -3.41 11.75
CA ASP A 150 -10.30 -2.94 13.00
C ASP A 150 -10.84 -3.78 14.16
N ASP A 151 -9.95 -4.51 14.81
CA ASP A 151 -10.18 -5.30 16.01
C ASP A 151 -10.03 -4.47 17.30
N GLY A 152 -9.92 -3.14 17.16
CA GLY A 152 -9.69 -2.20 18.24
C GLY A 152 -8.21 -2.07 18.63
N THR A 153 -7.30 -2.75 17.93
CA THR A 153 -5.86 -2.70 18.22
C THR A 153 -5.09 -1.80 17.25
N PHE A 154 -5.77 -1.14 16.30
CA PHE A 154 -5.11 -0.23 15.37
C PHE A 154 -4.55 0.99 16.10
N ASP A 155 -3.25 1.20 15.98
CA ASP A 155 -2.57 2.39 16.47
C ASP A 155 -2.50 3.49 15.39
N ALA A 156 -1.79 4.58 15.69
CA ALA A 156 -1.64 5.67 14.74
C ALA A 156 -0.91 5.24 13.45
N ILE A 157 0.07 4.34 13.52
CA ILE A 157 0.81 3.84 12.36
C ILE A 157 -0.12 3.02 11.46
N ASP A 158 -0.94 2.16 12.06
CA ASP A 158 -1.91 1.33 11.34
C ASP A 158 -2.90 2.18 10.54
N TRP A 159 -3.48 3.22 11.14
CA TRP A 159 -4.41 4.10 10.43
C TRP A 159 -3.75 4.90 9.31
N HIS A 160 -2.49 5.32 9.49
CA HIS A 160 -1.72 5.92 8.39
C HIS A 160 -1.43 4.92 7.27
N ALA A 161 -1.22 3.64 7.59
CA ALA A 161 -1.02 2.59 6.60
C ALA A 161 -2.28 2.35 5.76
N VAL A 162 -3.44 2.23 6.42
CA VAL A 162 -4.75 2.14 5.76
C VAL A 162 -4.97 3.32 4.82
N PHE A 163 -4.79 4.54 5.33
CA PHE A 163 -4.93 5.75 4.52
C PHE A 163 -4.04 5.71 3.28
N LEU A 164 -2.75 5.38 3.42
CA LEU A 164 -1.83 5.35 2.29
C LEU A 164 -2.24 4.33 1.24
N LEU A 165 -2.64 3.12 1.65
CA LEU A 165 -3.04 2.07 0.72
C LEU A 165 -4.30 2.46 -0.05
N GLN A 166 -5.35 2.92 0.65
CA GLN A 166 -6.60 3.31 0.01
C GLN A 166 -6.43 4.53 -0.90
N ALA A 167 -5.70 5.56 -0.45
CA ALA A 167 -5.44 6.72 -1.27
C ALA A 167 -4.62 6.36 -2.50
N VAL A 168 -3.54 5.58 -2.36
CA VAL A 168 -2.73 5.18 -3.52
C VAL A 168 -3.55 4.33 -4.49
N GLU A 169 -4.29 3.34 -4.01
CA GLU A 169 -5.14 2.49 -4.83
C GLU A 169 -6.16 3.30 -5.63
N HIS A 170 -6.89 4.22 -4.97
CA HIS A 170 -7.84 5.08 -5.66
C HIS A 170 -7.15 5.91 -6.74
N ASN A 171 -6.04 6.56 -6.40
CA ASN A 171 -5.33 7.47 -7.29
C ASN A 171 -4.59 6.75 -8.44
N LEU A 172 -4.39 5.44 -8.34
CA LEU A 172 -3.85 4.57 -9.37
C LEU A 172 -4.94 3.99 -10.29
N MET A 173 -6.08 3.58 -9.71
CA MET A 173 -7.12 2.81 -10.41
C MET A 173 -8.17 3.68 -11.11
N ARG A 174 -8.33 4.95 -10.71
CA ARG A 174 -9.37 5.85 -11.24
C ARG A 174 -8.79 6.83 -12.25
N PRO A 175 -9.43 7.08 -13.40
CA PRO A 175 -8.97 8.06 -14.40
C PRO A 175 -8.75 9.49 -13.87
N THR A 176 -9.43 9.86 -12.79
CA THR A 176 -9.31 11.15 -12.11
C THR A 176 -8.10 11.23 -11.17
N GLY A 177 -7.42 10.11 -10.94
CA GLY A 177 -6.26 10.00 -10.08
C GLY A 177 -4.97 10.49 -10.75
N PRO A 178 -4.07 11.16 -10.02
CA PRO A 178 -2.79 11.64 -10.51
C PRO A 178 -1.80 10.51 -10.80
N PHE A 179 -2.10 9.24 -10.51
CA PHE A 179 -1.23 8.10 -10.85
C PHE A 179 -1.82 7.20 -11.94
N TYR A 180 -3.04 7.48 -12.41
CA TYR A 180 -3.69 6.69 -13.43
C TYR A 180 -2.88 6.62 -14.73
N GLY A 181 -2.68 5.40 -15.24
CA GLY A 181 -1.90 5.14 -16.45
C GLY A 181 -0.41 5.48 -16.35
N LYS A 182 0.10 5.84 -15.16
CA LYS A 182 1.50 6.23 -14.95
C LYS A 182 2.30 5.06 -14.40
N ASN A 183 3.51 4.86 -14.93
CA ASN A 183 4.39 3.77 -14.53
C ASN A 183 5.20 4.15 -13.27
N MET A 184 4.57 4.07 -12.10
CA MET A 184 5.17 4.47 -10.82
C MET A 184 5.19 3.28 -9.84
N THR A 185 6.25 3.17 -9.02
CA THR A 185 6.30 2.16 -7.96
C THR A 185 5.38 2.53 -6.80
N LEU A 186 4.96 1.52 -6.02
CA LEU A 186 4.15 1.72 -4.83
C LEU A 186 4.81 2.71 -3.85
N ASP A 187 6.12 2.57 -3.61
CA ASP A 187 6.87 3.46 -2.70
C ASP A 187 6.88 4.91 -3.18
N GLU A 188 7.02 5.13 -4.48
CA GLU A 188 6.99 6.47 -5.08
C GLU A 188 5.61 7.12 -4.96
N MET A 189 4.54 6.35 -5.14
CA MET A 189 3.16 6.82 -4.97
C MET A 189 2.89 7.16 -3.50
N GLN A 190 3.28 6.28 -2.58
CA GLN A 190 3.16 6.48 -1.14
C GLN A 190 3.93 7.73 -0.68
N ALA A 191 5.15 7.94 -1.16
CA ALA A 191 5.95 9.12 -0.83
C ALA A 191 5.29 10.43 -1.27
N ARG A 192 4.65 10.45 -2.45
CA ARG A 192 3.91 11.62 -2.96
C ARG A 192 2.68 11.90 -2.12
N ILE A 193 1.84 10.90 -1.88
CA ILE A 193 0.65 11.04 -1.03
C ILE A 193 1.05 11.46 0.39
N TRP A 194 2.15 10.95 0.93
CA TRP A 194 2.66 11.36 2.25
C TRP A 194 3.05 12.85 2.31
N ALA A 195 3.68 13.37 1.25
CA ALA A 195 4.02 14.80 1.18
C ALA A 195 2.77 15.68 1.15
N VAL A 196 1.70 15.23 0.47
CA VAL A 196 0.38 15.87 0.49
C VAL A 196 -0.23 15.83 1.89
N LEU A 197 -0.23 14.67 2.54
CA LEU A 197 -0.74 14.50 3.90
C LEU A 197 -0.04 15.45 4.88
N ALA A 198 1.28 15.56 4.80
CA ALA A 198 2.05 16.50 5.62
C ALA A 198 1.60 17.96 5.42
N ARG A 199 1.30 18.35 4.17
CA ARG A 199 0.78 19.69 3.84
C ARG A 199 -0.66 19.89 4.33
N ALA A 200 -1.52 18.89 4.19
CA ALA A 200 -2.90 18.93 4.68
C ALA A 200 -2.92 19.13 6.21
N ASN A 201 -2.13 18.35 6.93
CA ASN A 201 -1.96 18.48 8.38
C ASN A 201 -1.44 19.86 8.80
N LEU A 202 -0.48 20.43 8.06
CA LEU A 202 0.02 21.79 8.31
C LEU A 202 -1.10 22.82 8.15
N SER A 203 -1.87 22.71 7.06
CA SER A 203 -2.98 23.62 6.75
C SER A 203 -4.07 23.55 7.82
N ALA A 204 -4.42 22.34 8.28
CA ALA A 204 -5.39 22.14 9.36
C ALA A 204 -4.93 22.76 10.68
N ARG A 205 -3.64 22.64 11.03
CA ARG A 205 -3.07 23.27 12.24
C ARG A 205 -3.13 24.79 12.20
N HIS A 206 -2.88 25.39 11.03
CA HIS A 206 -2.96 26.85 10.89
C HIS A 206 -4.39 27.36 11.03
N ARG A 207 -5.40 26.63 10.51
CA ARG A 207 -6.82 26.99 10.70
C ARG A 207 -7.19 27.01 12.18
N ARG A 208 -6.91 25.92 12.91
CA ARG A 208 -7.19 25.83 14.36
C ARG A 208 -6.57 26.99 15.16
N ARG A 209 -5.33 27.36 14.85
CA ARG A 209 -4.65 28.49 15.52
C ARG A 209 -5.19 29.86 15.13
N GLY A 210 -5.72 30.01 13.91
CA GLY A 210 -6.37 31.25 13.48
C GLY A 210 -7.71 31.44 14.16
N ASP A 211 -8.46 30.35 14.30
CA ASP A 211 -9.75 30.33 14.99
C ASP A 211 -9.57 30.64 16.49
N GLU A 212 -8.55 30.06 17.15
CA GLU A 212 -8.20 30.34 18.55
C GLU A 212 -7.74 31.79 18.83
N ARG A 213 -7.32 32.54 17.81
CA ARG A 213 -6.87 33.94 17.93
C ARG A 213 -7.95 34.97 17.59
N SER A 214 -9.11 34.49 17.13
CA SER A 214 -10.24 35.33 16.72
C SER A 214 -11.38 35.32 17.77
N ILE A 215 -11.09 34.75 18.95
CA ILE A 215 -11.94 34.71 20.16
C ILE A 215 -11.24 35.54 21.22
#